data_AF-A0A8C9YDW8-F1
#
_entry.id   AF-A0A8C9YDW8-F1
#
_cell.length_a   1.000
_cell.length_b   1.000
_cell.length_c   1.000
_cell.angle_alpha   90.00
_cell.angle_beta   90.00
_cell.angle_gamma   90.00
#
_symmetry.space_group_name_H-M   'P 1'
#
loop_
_entity.id
_entity.type
_entity.pdbx_description
1 polymer ?
#
loop_
_entity_poly.entity_id
_entity_poly.type
_entity_poly.pdbx_seq_one_letter_code
_entity_poly.pdbx_strand_id
1 'polypeptide(L)'
;MRSALLLSVKLCFLPVQQVKSSRWWLCITLFRPIFHCGGHLVTDTGIVASEGFPSHYKPNSKCTWYITVPEGHVVMLSFRLFDMEADPTCRYDYLDVYNGHTRLVQKLGRFCGTFRPGALISTSNTMMLDMVSDDATGGRGFLASFSAGKPHVEGNQFCGGRLTKSQGSVKTPNWPNSNYPAGISCSWHISVEPSNVIEVKFVKLDLEADMYCRYDYVALFNGGERDNSRRIGKFCGDSLNPPQNRPKSHWGRYRRNLHHANLSSSLQSSPRLNPNQLNPHLKHL
;
A
#
# COMPACT_ATOMS: atom_id res chain seq x y z
N MET A 1 -9.80 3.71 14.30
CA MET A 1 -10.89 3.92 13.31
C MET A 1 -11.73 2.66 13.30
N ARG A 2 -13.03 2.79 13.57
CA ARG A 2 -13.93 1.67 13.91
C ARG A 2 -14.22 0.85 12.65
N SER A 3 -13.98 -0.46 12.70
CA SER A 3 -14.47 -1.41 11.71
C SER A 3 -16.00 -1.36 11.70
N ALA A 4 -16.60 -0.92 10.59
CA ALA A 4 -18.04 -0.97 10.42
C ALA A 4 -18.44 -2.43 10.17
N LEU A 5 -18.89 -3.13 11.22
CA LEU A 5 -19.73 -4.30 11.04
C LEU A 5 -21.04 -3.82 10.42
N LEU A 6 -21.39 -4.27 9.21
CA LEU A 6 -22.75 -4.14 8.71
C LEU A 6 -23.66 -5.03 9.56
N LEU A 7 -24.28 -4.44 10.58
CA LEU A 7 -25.41 -5.02 11.30
C LEU A 7 -26.65 -4.90 10.41
N SER A 8 -27.03 -5.98 9.73
CA SER A 8 -28.39 -6.08 9.19
C SER A 8 -29.30 -6.61 10.30
N VAL A 9 -30.25 -5.79 10.75
CA VAL A 9 -31.29 -6.20 11.69
C VAL A 9 -32.42 -6.83 10.88
N LYS A 10 -32.55 -8.17 10.94
CA LYS A 10 -33.75 -8.87 10.46
C LYS A 10 -34.57 -9.34 11.67
N LEU A 11 -35.86 -9.02 11.67
CA LEU A 11 -36.82 -9.59 12.62
C LEU A 11 -36.95 -11.10 12.34
N CYS A 12 -36.49 -11.95 13.25
CA CYS A 12 -36.77 -13.38 13.20
C CYS A 12 -38.20 -13.64 13.67
N PHE A 13 -39.08 -14.06 12.77
CA PHE A 13 -40.28 -14.80 13.15
C PHE A 13 -39.87 -16.27 13.31
N LEU A 14 -39.80 -16.75 14.56
CA LEU A 14 -39.71 -18.18 14.82
C LEU A 14 -41.03 -18.85 14.39
N PRO A 15 -41.00 -20.10 13.89
CA PRO A 15 -42.23 -20.85 13.69
C PRO A 15 -42.93 -21.00 15.04
N VAL A 16 -44.21 -20.64 15.07
CA VAL A 16 -45.08 -20.61 16.26
C VAL A 16 -45.15 -22.00 16.85
N GLN A 17 -44.39 -22.28 17.92
CA GLN A 17 -44.83 -23.16 19.00
C GLN A 17 -44.25 -22.71 20.35
N GLN A 18 -45.16 -22.19 21.18
CA GLN A 18 -45.18 -22.18 22.65
C GLN A 18 -44.05 -21.44 23.40
N VAL A 19 -44.17 -20.12 23.55
CA VAL A 19 -43.56 -19.39 24.69
C VAL A 19 -44.52 -18.32 25.22
N LYS A 20 -45.17 -18.58 26.37
CA LYS A 20 -45.79 -17.54 27.21
C LYS A 20 -44.67 -16.79 27.96
N SER A 21 -44.01 -15.85 27.31
CA SER A 21 -43.10 -14.89 27.97
C SER A 21 -42.96 -13.67 27.08
N SER A 22 -43.45 -12.53 27.53
CA SER A 22 -43.34 -11.21 26.90
C SER A 22 -41.94 -10.62 27.08
N ARG A 23 -40.92 -11.34 26.61
CA ARG A 23 -39.54 -10.84 26.51
C ARG A 23 -39.07 -10.97 25.06
N TRP A 24 -38.85 -9.82 24.43
CA TRP A 24 -38.21 -9.71 23.13
C TRP A 24 -36.73 -10.08 23.28
N TRP A 25 -36.29 -11.13 22.59
CA TRP A 25 -34.87 -11.46 22.48
C TRP A 25 -34.33 -10.82 21.19
N LEU A 26 -33.36 -9.92 21.33
CA LEU A 26 -32.65 -9.35 20.19
C LEU A 26 -31.65 -10.40 19.68
N CYS A 27 -32.01 -11.15 18.65
CA CYS A 27 -31.07 -12.07 17.99
C CYS A 27 -30.16 -11.25 17.06
N ILE A 28 -28.95 -10.92 17.51
CA ILE A 28 -27.91 -10.33 16.66
C ILE A 28 -27.26 -11.47 15.88
N THR A 29 -27.75 -11.74 14.67
CA THR A 29 -27.02 -12.61 13.74
C THR A 29 -25.82 -11.84 13.18
N LEU A 30 -24.61 -12.22 13.60
CA LEU A 30 -23.37 -11.71 13.02
C LEU A 30 -23.24 -12.27 11.59
N PHE A 31 -23.60 -11.46 10.59
CA PHE A 31 -23.36 -11.80 9.20
C PHE A 31 -21.86 -11.63 8.92
N ARG A 32 -21.12 -12.73 8.87
CA ARG A 32 -19.74 -12.69 8.38
C ARG A 32 -19.81 -12.60 6.84
N PRO A 33 -19.31 -11.51 6.22
CA PRO A 33 -19.27 -11.45 4.77
C PRO A 33 -18.39 -12.59 4.25
N ILE A 34 -18.95 -13.42 3.38
CA ILE A 34 -18.23 -14.50 2.72
C ILE A 34 -17.57 -13.92 1.48
N PHE A 35 -16.24 -13.93 1.44
CA PHE A 35 -15.49 -13.53 0.26
C PHE A 35 -15.33 -14.74 -0.66
N HIS A 36 -15.80 -14.60 -1.90
CA HIS A 36 -15.70 -15.62 -2.93
C HIS A 36 -14.46 -15.41 -3.80
N CYS A 37 -14.03 -16.49 -4.47
CA CYS A 37 -12.92 -16.47 -5.39
C CYS A 37 -13.30 -15.70 -6.67
N GLY A 38 -12.72 -14.51 -6.84
CA GLY A 38 -12.89 -13.68 -8.02
C GLY A 38 -14.26 -13.00 -8.16
N GLY A 39 -14.49 -12.42 -9.34
CA GLY A 39 -15.76 -11.78 -9.72
C GLY A 39 -15.59 -10.38 -10.29
N HIS A 40 -16.70 -9.80 -10.76
CA HIS A 40 -16.74 -8.44 -11.31
C HIS A 40 -17.37 -7.48 -10.30
N LEU A 41 -16.61 -6.49 -9.86
CA LEU A 41 -16.96 -5.51 -8.83
C LEU A 41 -17.20 -4.16 -9.51
N VAL A 42 -18.47 -3.85 -9.80
CA VAL A 42 -18.88 -2.58 -10.44
C VAL A 42 -19.51 -1.67 -9.38
N THR A 43 -18.71 -0.78 -8.82
CA THR A 43 -19.14 0.11 -7.73
C THR A 43 -18.12 1.22 -7.53
N ASP A 44 -18.56 2.37 -7.02
CA ASP A 44 -17.70 3.51 -6.69
C ASP A 44 -16.73 3.18 -5.57
N THR A 45 -17.15 2.36 -4.60
CA THR A 45 -16.29 1.93 -3.49
C THR A 45 -16.60 0.50 -3.11
N GLY A 46 -15.62 -0.19 -2.55
CA GLY A 46 -15.84 -1.56 -2.09
C GLY A 46 -14.67 -2.15 -1.34
N ILE A 47 -14.86 -3.39 -0.93
CA ILE A 47 -13.84 -4.22 -0.28
C ILE A 47 -13.64 -5.46 -1.15
N VAL A 48 -12.39 -5.84 -1.34
CA VAL A 48 -11.98 -7.05 -2.03
C VAL A 48 -11.01 -7.81 -1.13
N ALA A 49 -11.17 -9.12 -1.03
CA ALA A 49 -10.34 -9.97 -0.20
C ALA A 49 -10.13 -11.33 -0.84
N SER A 50 -9.11 -12.05 -0.39
CA SER A 50 -8.91 -13.46 -0.72
C SER A 50 -10.12 -14.30 -0.31
N GLU A 51 -10.36 -15.39 -1.04
CA GLU A 51 -11.46 -16.32 -0.73
C GLU A 51 -11.35 -16.80 0.73
N GLY A 52 -12.46 -16.75 1.47
CA GLY A 52 -12.52 -17.23 2.85
C GLY A 52 -11.86 -16.32 3.90
N PHE A 53 -11.34 -15.15 3.52
CA PHE A 53 -10.80 -14.17 4.48
C PHE A 53 -11.79 -13.93 5.64
N PRO A 54 -11.36 -13.92 6.92
CA PRO A 54 -9.98 -13.86 7.42
C PRO A 54 -9.30 -15.21 7.67
N SER A 55 -9.90 -16.33 7.25
CA SER A 55 -9.25 -17.64 7.30
C SER A 55 -8.11 -17.73 6.29
N HIS A 56 -7.28 -18.77 6.40
CA HIS A 56 -6.25 -19.03 5.40
C HIS A 56 -6.87 -19.24 4.02
N TYR A 57 -6.22 -18.70 2.97
CA TYR A 57 -6.64 -18.99 1.61
C TYR A 57 -6.38 -20.46 1.27
N LYS A 58 -7.15 -20.99 0.31
CA LYS A 58 -6.99 -22.37 -0.15
C LYS A 58 -5.71 -22.52 -0.97
N PRO A 59 -4.99 -23.66 -0.85
CA PRO A 59 -3.91 -23.98 -1.78
C PRO A 59 -4.47 -24.22 -3.19
N ASN A 60 -3.60 -24.19 -4.21
CA ASN A 60 -3.91 -24.45 -5.62
C ASN A 60 -5.07 -23.61 -6.17
N SER A 61 -5.21 -22.38 -5.67
CA SER A 61 -6.33 -21.51 -6.02
C SER A 61 -5.90 -20.44 -7.01
N LYS A 62 -6.79 -20.12 -7.95
CA LYS A 62 -6.60 -19.05 -8.92
C LYS A 62 -7.84 -18.17 -8.95
N CYS A 63 -7.76 -17.00 -8.35
CA CYS A 63 -8.86 -16.08 -8.20
C CYS A 63 -8.57 -14.77 -8.92
N THR A 64 -9.50 -14.34 -9.79
CA THR A 64 -9.36 -13.10 -10.54
C THR A 64 -10.54 -12.17 -10.25
N TRP A 65 -10.25 -10.97 -9.76
CA TRP A 65 -11.23 -9.91 -9.54
C TRP A 65 -11.05 -8.80 -10.56
N TYR A 66 -12.17 -8.36 -11.13
CA TYR A 66 -12.25 -7.26 -12.08
C TYR A 66 -12.98 -6.10 -11.41
N ILE A 67 -12.27 -5.03 -11.15
CA ILE A 67 -12.83 -3.83 -10.52
C ILE A 67 -13.14 -2.82 -11.62
N THR A 68 -14.35 -2.27 -11.59
CA THR A 68 -14.80 -1.19 -12.45
C THR A 68 -15.44 -0.09 -11.59
N VAL A 69 -14.87 1.10 -11.65
CA VAL A 69 -15.47 2.32 -11.08
C VAL A 69 -16.15 3.12 -12.20
N PRO A 70 -16.95 4.16 -11.88
CA PRO A 70 -17.58 4.99 -12.91
C PRO A 70 -16.59 5.56 -13.92
N GLU A 71 -17.07 5.83 -15.13
CA GLU A 71 -16.27 6.48 -16.16
C GLU A 71 -15.76 7.86 -15.69
N GLY A 72 -14.63 8.29 -16.25
CA GLY A 72 -13.94 9.52 -15.83
C GLY A 72 -13.20 9.42 -14.49
N HIS A 73 -13.21 8.25 -13.83
CA HIS A 73 -12.46 7.99 -12.59
C HIS A 73 -11.32 7.00 -12.81
N VAL A 74 -10.46 6.88 -11.79
CA VAL A 74 -9.46 5.82 -11.67
C VAL A 74 -9.75 4.95 -10.44
N VAL A 75 -9.35 3.69 -10.47
CA VAL A 75 -9.43 2.78 -9.32
C VAL A 75 -8.27 3.08 -8.37
N MET A 76 -8.59 3.47 -7.15
CA MET A 76 -7.64 3.60 -6.05
C MET A 76 -7.74 2.39 -5.14
N LEU A 77 -6.71 1.54 -5.10
CA LEU A 77 -6.65 0.34 -4.28
C LEU A 77 -5.76 0.56 -3.05
N SER A 78 -6.28 0.26 -1.87
CA SER A 78 -5.55 0.38 -0.60
C SER A 78 -5.65 -0.92 0.20
N PHE A 79 -4.52 -1.59 0.37
CA PHE A 79 -4.42 -2.79 1.19
C PHE A 79 -4.61 -2.45 2.68
N ARG A 80 -5.44 -3.21 3.37
CA ARG A 80 -5.65 -3.16 4.83
C ARG A 80 -4.86 -4.26 5.53
N LEU A 81 -4.85 -5.45 4.95
CA LEU A 81 -4.11 -6.62 5.42
C LEU A 81 -3.49 -7.33 4.22
N PHE A 82 -2.28 -7.85 4.41
CA PHE A 82 -1.58 -8.65 3.41
C PHE A 82 -0.72 -9.69 4.13
N ASP A 83 -0.94 -10.95 3.84
CA ASP A 83 -0.40 -12.11 4.56
C ASP A 83 -0.40 -13.30 3.59
N MET A 84 0.59 -13.31 2.69
CA MET A 84 0.82 -14.37 1.71
C MET A 84 2.16 -15.04 1.99
N GLU A 85 2.38 -16.23 1.42
CA GLU A 85 3.68 -16.90 1.50
C GLU A 85 4.80 -15.98 0.96
N ALA A 86 5.95 -15.97 1.65
CA ALA A 86 7.08 -15.13 1.31
C ALA A 86 8.07 -15.87 0.41
N ASP A 87 8.33 -15.31 -0.77
CA ASP A 87 9.42 -15.75 -1.65
C ASP A 87 10.12 -14.51 -2.23
N PRO A 88 11.47 -14.52 -2.39
CA PRO A 88 12.18 -13.37 -2.94
C PRO A 88 11.63 -12.90 -4.29
N THR A 89 11.11 -13.81 -5.10
CA THR A 89 10.60 -13.54 -6.45
C THR A 89 9.07 -13.70 -6.58
N CYS A 90 8.38 -14.03 -5.49
CA CYS A 90 6.96 -14.37 -5.47
C CYS A 90 6.62 -15.46 -6.50
N ARG A 91 7.39 -16.56 -6.50
CA ARG A 91 7.23 -17.67 -7.46
C ARG A 91 6.14 -18.68 -7.08
N TYR A 92 5.87 -18.81 -5.78
CA TYR A 92 4.89 -19.72 -5.20
C TYR A 92 3.53 -19.02 -5.14
N ASP A 93 3.21 -18.40 -4.01
CA ASP A 93 2.01 -17.58 -3.86
C ASP A 93 2.23 -16.11 -4.25
N TYR A 94 1.26 -15.53 -4.95
CA TYR A 94 1.31 -14.10 -5.29
C TYR A 94 -0.04 -13.47 -5.58
N LEU A 95 -0.10 -12.15 -5.42
CA LEU A 95 -1.12 -11.26 -5.97
C LEU A 95 -0.49 -10.40 -7.07
N ASP A 96 -0.88 -10.63 -8.31
CA ASP A 96 -0.61 -9.71 -9.42
C ASP A 96 -1.72 -8.66 -9.51
N VAL A 97 -1.34 -7.40 -9.74
CA VAL A 97 -2.29 -6.29 -9.96
C VAL A 97 -1.98 -5.61 -11.30
N TYR A 98 -3.01 -5.34 -12.09
CA TYR A 98 -2.90 -4.81 -13.46
C TYR A 98 -3.72 -3.52 -13.68
N ASN A 99 -3.20 -2.65 -14.54
CA ASN A 99 -3.89 -1.45 -15.05
C ASN A 99 -4.94 -1.87 -16.10
N GLY A 100 -6.17 -2.12 -15.66
CA GLY A 100 -7.27 -2.58 -16.51
C GLY A 100 -7.64 -4.04 -16.32
N HIS A 101 -8.54 -4.56 -17.16
CA HIS A 101 -9.09 -5.93 -17.07
C HIS A 101 -8.27 -7.01 -17.79
N THR A 102 -7.11 -6.69 -18.34
CA THR A 102 -6.30 -7.69 -19.06
C THR A 102 -4.85 -7.71 -18.61
N ARG A 103 -4.26 -8.91 -18.64
CA ARG A 103 -2.84 -9.15 -18.38
C ARG A 103 -1.93 -8.45 -19.42
N LEU A 104 -2.50 -8.05 -20.56
CA LEU A 104 -1.78 -7.47 -21.70
C LEU A 104 -1.46 -5.98 -21.56
N VAL A 105 -2.12 -5.24 -20.65
CA VAL A 105 -1.90 -3.78 -20.55
C VAL A 105 -0.58 -3.48 -19.84
N GLN A 106 -0.61 -3.48 -18.50
CA GLN A 106 0.54 -3.17 -17.67
C GLN A 106 0.32 -3.77 -16.30
N LYS A 107 1.31 -4.52 -15.81
CA LYS A 107 1.35 -5.00 -14.44
C LYS A 107 1.80 -3.87 -13.52
N LEU A 108 0.97 -3.48 -12.56
CA LEU A 108 1.28 -2.52 -11.49
C LEU A 108 2.22 -3.12 -10.46
N GLY A 109 2.11 -4.43 -10.21
CA GLY A 109 3.02 -5.14 -9.35
C GLY A 109 2.66 -6.61 -9.17
N ARG A 110 3.62 -7.36 -8.64
CA ARG A 110 3.46 -8.69 -8.06
C ARG A 110 3.82 -8.59 -6.59
N PHE A 111 2.96 -9.08 -5.71
CA PHE A 111 3.11 -8.97 -4.27
C PHE A 111 2.97 -10.34 -3.60
N CYS A 112 3.81 -10.60 -2.60
CA CYS A 112 3.78 -11.79 -1.74
C CYS A 112 4.43 -11.45 -0.39
N GLY A 113 4.43 -12.41 0.55
CA GLY A 113 4.91 -12.21 1.92
C GLY A 113 3.91 -11.46 2.81
N THR A 114 4.39 -11.00 3.96
CA THR A 114 3.58 -10.32 4.99
C THR A 114 3.66 -8.79 4.90
N PHE A 115 4.44 -8.27 3.96
CA PHE A 115 4.56 -6.82 3.78
C PHE A 115 3.36 -6.27 3.02
N ARG A 116 2.57 -5.44 3.71
CA ARG A 116 1.41 -4.75 3.12
C ARG A 116 1.84 -3.80 1.99
N PRO A 117 1.42 -4.04 0.73
CA PRO A 117 1.75 -3.16 -0.37
C PRO A 117 1.24 -1.74 -0.15
N GLY A 118 1.91 -0.77 -0.78
CA GLY A 118 1.44 0.61 -0.83
C GLY A 118 0.12 0.72 -1.60
N ALA A 119 -0.49 1.91 -1.56
CA ALA A 119 -1.67 2.17 -2.38
C ALA A 119 -1.30 2.11 -3.88
N LEU A 120 -2.20 1.56 -4.69
CA LEU A 120 -2.06 1.44 -6.13
C LEU A 120 -3.16 2.22 -6.84
N ILE A 121 -2.85 2.73 -8.01
CA ILE A 121 -3.78 3.49 -8.85
C ILE A 121 -3.76 2.97 -10.26
N SER A 122 -4.95 2.78 -10.82
CA SER A 122 -5.09 2.48 -12.24
C SER A 122 -4.98 3.72 -13.12
N THR A 123 -4.64 3.52 -14.39
CA THR A 123 -4.64 4.60 -15.40
C THR A 123 -6.02 4.88 -15.99
N SER A 124 -6.99 3.98 -15.79
CA SER A 124 -8.37 4.08 -16.26
C SER A 124 -9.35 3.70 -15.15
N ASN A 125 -10.64 3.64 -15.44
CA ASN A 125 -11.67 3.23 -14.49
C ASN A 125 -11.70 1.70 -14.19
N THR A 126 -10.68 0.95 -14.64
CA THR A 126 -10.63 -0.51 -14.48
C THR A 126 -9.31 -1.00 -13.86
N MET A 127 -9.39 -2.06 -13.07
CA MET A 127 -8.24 -2.72 -12.43
C MET A 127 -8.50 -4.21 -12.30
N MET A 128 -7.48 -5.04 -12.49
CA MET A 128 -7.58 -6.49 -12.31
C MET A 128 -6.61 -6.96 -11.21
N LEU A 129 -7.13 -7.78 -10.31
CA LEU A 129 -6.37 -8.47 -9.27
C LEU A 129 -6.37 -9.96 -9.61
N ASP A 130 -5.20 -10.58 -9.63
CA ASP A 130 -5.04 -12.00 -9.94
C ASP A 130 -4.20 -12.66 -8.84
N MET A 131 -4.85 -13.47 -8.01
CA MET A 131 -4.22 -14.22 -6.94
C MET A 131 -4.01 -15.67 -7.37
N VAL A 132 -2.79 -16.18 -7.15
CA VAL A 132 -2.43 -17.58 -7.37
C VAL A 132 -1.78 -18.12 -6.11
N SER A 133 -2.16 -19.33 -5.73
CA SER A 133 -1.49 -20.12 -4.67
C SER A 133 -1.03 -21.49 -5.17
N ASP A 134 0.02 -22.04 -4.56
CA ASP A 134 0.55 -23.38 -4.83
C ASP A 134 0.06 -24.45 -3.83
N ASP A 135 0.75 -25.59 -3.75
CA ASP A 135 0.25 -26.79 -3.07
C ASP A 135 0.47 -26.81 -1.54
N ALA A 136 1.30 -25.93 -0.99
CA ALA A 136 1.64 -25.97 0.43
C ALA A 136 2.01 -24.60 1.01
N THR A 137 1.72 -24.42 2.30
CA THR A 137 1.98 -23.17 3.04
C THR A 137 1.08 -22.03 2.58
N GLY A 138 0.70 -21.14 3.51
CA GLY A 138 -0.11 -19.98 3.15
C GLY A 138 -0.54 -19.17 4.35
N GLY A 139 -0.90 -17.91 4.12
CA GLY A 139 -1.38 -16.99 5.15
C GLY A 139 -2.88 -16.74 5.06
N ARG A 140 -3.34 -15.66 5.71
CA ARG A 140 -4.74 -15.21 5.64
C ARG A 140 -5.11 -14.55 4.31
N GLY A 141 -4.12 -14.31 3.46
CA GLY A 141 -4.29 -13.69 2.14
C GLY A 141 -4.31 -12.18 2.22
N PHE A 142 -5.27 -11.53 1.58
CA PHE A 142 -5.33 -10.07 1.53
C PHE A 142 -6.73 -9.55 1.83
N LEU A 143 -6.76 -8.32 2.34
CA LEU A 143 -7.96 -7.49 2.45
C LEU A 143 -7.59 -6.11 1.94
N ALA A 144 -8.30 -5.62 0.92
CA ALA A 144 -8.12 -4.28 0.37
C ALA A 144 -9.46 -3.57 0.22
N SER A 145 -9.43 -2.25 0.36
CA SER A 145 -10.53 -1.37 -0.02
C SER A 145 -10.18 -0.67 -1.32
N PHE A 146 -11.16 -0.51 -2.21
CA PHE A 146 -11.01 0.29 -3.41
C PHE A 146 -12.04 1.42 -3.48
N SER A 147 -11.71 2.48 -4.21
CA SER A 147 -12.59 3.61 -4.45
C SER A 147 -12.35 4.27 -5.81
N ALA A 148 -13.38 4.92 -6.34
CA ALA A 148 -13.31 5.83 -7.46
C ALA A 148 -12.52 7.08 -7.04
N GLY A 149 -11.36 7.25 -7.67
CA GLY A 149 -10.51 8.43 -7.54
C GLY A 149 -10.66 9.34 -8.74
N LYS A 150 -10.35 10.63 -8.55
CA LYS A 150 -10.13 11.50 -9.70
C LYS A 150 -8.85 11.04 -10.41
N PRO A 151 -8.84 10.95 -11.76
CA PRO A 151 -7.62 10.69 -12.51
C PRO A 151 -6.52 11.66 -12.07
N HIS A 152 -5.27 11.22 -12.16
CA HIS A 152 -4.12 12.08 -11.86
C HIS A 152 -4.13 13.31 -12.79
N VAL A 153 -4.76 14.38 -12.31
CA VAL A 153 -4.38 15.76 -12.63
C VAL A 153 -3.14 16.02 -11.79
N GLU A 154 -2.12 16.67 -12.36
CA GLU A 154 -0.93 17.10 -11.61
C GLU A 154 -1.37 17.72 -10.27
N GLY A 155 -1.11 17.04 -9.14
CA GLY A 155 -1.63 17.44 -7.83
C GLY A 155 -2.24 16.36 -6.92
N ASN A 156 -2.58 15.16 -7.41
CA ASN A 156 -3.32 14.18 -6.59
C ASN A 156 -2.48 13.04 -5.95
N GLN A 157 -2.20 13.17 -4.65
CA GLN A 157 -2.13 12.22 -3.52
C GLN A 157 -1.60 10.76 -3.56
N PHE A 158 -0.94 10.19 -4.59
CA PHE A 158 -0.45 8.79 -4.48
C PHE A 158 0.92 8.51 -5.09
N CYS A 159 1.70 7.65 -4.42
CA CYS A 159 3.00 7.18 -4.88
C CYS A 159 3.35 5.75 -4.43
N GLY A 160 4.30 5.11 -5.13
CA GLY A 160 4.76 3.74 -4.86
C GLY A 160 4.93 2.92 -6.14
N GLY A 161 5.18 1.62 -6.03
CA GLY A 161 5.20 0.67 -7.15
C GLY A 161 6.42 -0.25 -7.18
N ARG A 162 6.61 -0.99 -8.28
CA ARG A 162 7.80 -1.85 -8.48
C ARG A 162 8.73 -1.26 -9.54
N LEU A 163 10.02 -1.20 -9.24
CA LEU A 163 11.07 -0.74 -10.15
C LEU A 163 11.93 -1.95 -10.54
N THR A 164 11.90 -2.29 -11.81
CA THR A 164 12.66 -3.43 -12.37
C THR A 164 13.68 -3.03 -13.43
N LYS A 165 13.69 -1.75 -13.81
CA LYS A 165 14.63 -1.22 -14.80
C LYS A 165 16.02 -1.09 -14.16
N SER A 166 17.06 -1.20 -14.98
CA SER A 166 18.46 -1.04 -14.56
C SER A 166 18.77 0.35 -13.99
N GLN A 167 17.98 1.37 -14.35
CA GLN A 167 18.02 2.72 -13.78
C GLN A 167 16.62 3.30 -13.67
N GLY A 168 16.41 4.19 -12.69
CA GLY A 168 15.16 4.88 -12.48
C GLY A 168 15.26 5.92 -11.37
N SER A 169 14.23 6.73 -11.22
CA SER A 169 14.09 7.67 -10.12
C SER A 169 12.67 7.62 -9.56
N VAL A 170 12.54 7.92 -8.27
CA VAL A 170 11.25 8.09 -7.61
C VAL A 170 11.18 9.48 -7.02
N LYS A 171 9.98 10.01 -6.97
CA LYS A 171 9.69 11.37 -6.50
C LYS A 171 8.51 11.29 -5.55
N THR A 172 8.44 12.25 -4.63
CA THR A 172 7.21 12.50 -3.88
C THR A 172 6.12 12.98 -4.83
N PRO A 173 4.83 12.81 -4.47
CA PRO A 173 3.75 13.39 -5.25
C PRO A 173 3.90 14.90 -5.32
N ASN A 174 3.48 15.48 -6.43
CA ASN A 174 3.50 16.92 -6.71
C ASN A 174 4.89 17.54 -6.92
N TRP A 175 5.98 16.76 -6.83
CA TRP A 175 7.31 17.23 -7.17
C TRP A 175 7.46 17.51 -8.68
N PRO A 176 8.06 18.63 -9.12
CA PRO A 176 8.66 19.72 -8.33
C PRO A 176 7.71 20.89 -8.04
N ASN A 177 6.46 20.80 -8.48
CA ASN A 177 5.53 21.92 -8.59
C ASN A 177 5.02 22.42 -7.23
N SER A 178 4.85 21.53 -6.23
CA SER A 178 4.42 21.91 -4.88
C SER A 178 4.85 20.90 -3.81
N ASN A 179 4.51 21.19 -2.56
CA ASN A 179 4.79 20.32 -1.41
C ASN A 179 4.07 18.97 -1.53
N TYR A 180 4.69 17.95 -0.91
CA TYR A 180 4.07 16.64 -0.82
C TYR A 180 2.79 16.68 0.04
N PRO A 181 1.76 15.90 -0.30
CA PRO A 181 0.52 15.89 0.47
C PRO A 181 0.69 15.14 1.79
N ALA A 182 -0.08 15.52 2.80
CA ALA A 182 -0.10 14.87 4.10
C ALA A 182 -0.87 13.54 4.09
N GLY A 183 -0.52 12.66 5.03
CA GLY A 183 -1.18 11.38 5.27
C GLY A 183 -0.86 10.30 4.23
N ILE A 184 0.17 10.50 3.40
CA ILE A 184 0.54 9.54 2.36
C ILE A 184 1.60 8.56 2.85
N SER A 185 1.47 7.30 2.43
CA SER A 185 2.51 6.30 2.63
C SER A 185 2.81 5.61 1.32
N CYS A 186 4.06 5.72 0.89
CA CYS A 186 4.51 5.15 -0.36
C CYS A 186 5.51 4.04 -0.12
N SER A 187 5.50 3.06 -1.00
CA SER A 187 6.43 1.94 -0.97
C SER A 187 6.84 1.60 -2.38
N TRP A 188 8.15 1.58 -2.61
CA TRP A 188 8.77 1.17 -3.85
C TRP A 188 9.57 -0.10 -3.63
N HIS A 189 9.26 -1.13 -4.39
CA HIS A 189 9.98 -2.40 -4.40
C HIS A 189 10.94 -2.40 -5.58
N ILE A 190 12.24 -2.41 -5.30
CA ILE A 190 13.29 -2.37 -6.31
C ILE A 190 13.86 -3.77 -6.45
N SER A 191 13.80 -4.32 -7.66
CA SER A 191 14.37 -5.63 -7.97
C SER A 191 15.20 -5.56 -9.23
N VAL A 192 16.44 -6.04 -9.14
CA VAL A 192 17.36 -6.14 -10.28
C VAL A 192 17.77 -7.60 -10.49
N GLU A 193 18.36 -7.92 -11.64
CA GLU A 193 18.90 -9.26 -11.89
C GLU A 193 19.97 -9.63 -10.85
N PRO A 194 20.18 -10.93 -10.53
CA PRO A 194 21.11 -11.37 -9.49
C PRO A 194 22.57 -10.91 -9.67
N SER A 195 23.00 -10.60 -10.89
CA SER A 195 24.35 -10.06 -11.17
C SER A 195 24.48 -8.56 -10.89
N ASN A 196 23.36 -7.87 -10.71
CA ASN A 196 23.32 -6.42 -10.52
C ASN A 196 23.21 -6.06 -9.03
N VAL A 197 23.72 -4.87 -8.71
CA VAL A 197 23.72 -4.31 -7.36
C VAL A 197 22.92 -3.01 -7.35
N ILE A 198 21.94 -2.90 -6.45
CA ILE A 198 21.15 -1.68 -6.31
C ILE A 198 21.97 -0.61 -5.61
N GLU A 199 22.00 0.57 -6.22
CA GLU A 199 22.57 1.77 -5.63
C GLU A 199 21.51 2.87 -5.52
N VAL A 200 21.33 3.41 -4.32
CA VAL A 200 20.33 4.44 -4.04
C VAL A 200 21.02 5.76 -3.72
N LYS A 201 20.66 6.82 -4.46
CA LYS A 201 21.15 8.18 -4.22
C LYS A 201 19.98 9.13 -4.00
N PHE A 202 20.00 9.86 -2.89
CA PHE A 202 19.11 11.00 -2.69
C PHE A 202 19.66 12.20 -3.46
N VAL A 203 18.90 12.67 -4.45
CA VAL A 203 19.25 13.89 -5.22
C VAL A 203 18.83 15.14 -4.45
N LYS A 204 17.64 15.12 -3.85
CA LYS A 204 17.13 16.14 -2.92
C LYS A 204 16.28 15.43 -1.86
N LEU A 205 16.49 15.78 -0.60
CA LEU A 205 15.60 15.41 0.50
C LEU A 205 15.28 16.68 1.28
N ASP A 206 13.99 16.93 1.46
CA ASP A 206 13.46 18.07 2.19
C ASP A 206 12.13 17.63 2.80
N LEU A 207 12.21 17.09 4.01
CA LEU A 207 11.08 16.56 4.79
C LEU A 207 11.04 17.24 6.16
N GLU A 208 9.92 17.15 6.86
CA GLU A 208 9.82 17.61 8.26
C GLU A 208 10.96 17.03 9.11
N ALA A 209 11.72 17.92 9.76
CA ALA A 209 12.84 17.54 10.60
C ALA A 209 12.34 17.11 11.99
N ASP A 210 12.74 15.92 12.43
CA ASP A 210 12.57 15.45 13.79
C ASP A 210 13.81 14.68 14.21
N MET A 211 14.20 14.81 15.49
CA MET A 211 15.38 14.15 16.03
C MET A 211 15.39 12.63 15.79
N TYR A 212 14.22 11.99 15.75
CA TYR A 212 14.04 10.56 15.55
C TYR A 212 13.25 10.22 14.26
N CYS A 213 13.03 11.21 13.40
CA CYS A 213 12.20 11.10 12.19
C CYS A 213 10.83 10.46 12.47
N ARG A 214 10.13 10.88 13.53
CA ARG A 214 8.85 10.29 13.97
C ARG A 214 7.68 10.64 13.06
N TYR A 215 7.71 11.81 12.44
CA TYR A 215 6.63 12.33 11.60
C TYR A 215 6.86 11.92 10.14
N ASP A 216 7.61 12.74 9.40
CA ASP A 216 7.91 12.51 8.00
C ASP A 216 9.26 11.82 7.84
N TYR A 217 9.29 10.75 7.06
CA TYR A 217 10.53 10.06 6.77
C TYR A 217 10.51 9.24 5.49
N VAL A 218 11.71 8.99 4.98
CA VAL A 218 12.01 7.92 4.03
C VAL A 218 12.89 6.89 4.72
N ALA A 219 12.54 5.61 4.63
CA ALA A 219 13.34 4.51 5.12
C ALA A 219 13.74 3.59 3.96
N LEU A 220 14.95 3.06 4.03
CA LEU A 220 15.51 2.12 3.08
C LEU A 220 15.77 0.79 3.78
N PHE A 221 15.36 -0.31 3.17
CA PHE A 221 15.49 -1.65 3.71
C PHE A 221 16.22 -2.58 2.73
N ASN A 222 17.03 -3.48 3.29
CA ASN A 222 17.65 -4.57 2.56
C ASN A 222 16.66 -5.72 2.39
N GLY A 223 16.33 -6.08 1.16
CA GLY A 223 15.35 -7.12 0.83
C GLY A 223 13.94 -6.58 0.52
N GLY A 224 13.01 -7.49 0.27
CA GLY A 224 11.63 -7.16 -0.09
C GLY A 224 10.75 -6.69 1.07
N GLU A 225 11.18 -6.90 2.31
CA GLU A 225 10.39 -6.71 3.53
C GLU A 225 10.84 -5.50 4.36
N ARG A 226 9.90 -4.79 5.00
CA ARG A 226 10.20 -3.73 5.99
C ARG A 226 10.46 -4.31 7.37
N ASP A 227 11.54 -5.05 7.50
CA ASP A 227 12.04 -5.48 8.81
C ASP A 227 13.02 -4.44 9.37
N ASN A 228 12.81 -4.00 10.61
CA ASN A 228 13.74 -3.08 11.28
C ASN A 228 15.15 -3.67 11.42
N SER A 229 15.29 -5.00 11.50
CA SER A 229 16.60 -5.68 11.50
C SER A 229 17.35 -5.49 10.17
N ARG A 230 16.60 -5.32 9.08
CA ARG A 230 17.12 -5.12 7.71
C ARG A 230 17.09 -3.66 7.27
N ARG A 231 16.70 -2.73 8.14
CA ARG A 231 16.62 -1.29 7.84
C ARG A 231 18.03 -0.73 7.67
N ILE A 232 18.35 -0.31 6.46
CA ILE A 232 19.61 0.34 6.12
C ILE A 232 19.64 1.75 6.72
N GLY A 233 18.52 2.46 6.67
CA GLY A 233 18.41 3.79 7.27
C GLY A 233 17.00 4.36 7.25
N LYS A 234 16.80 5.43 8.03
CA LYS A 234 15.56 6.21 8.14
C LYS A 234 15.94 7.69 8.13
N PHE A 235 15.42 8.48 7.20
CA PHE A 235 15.90 9.81 6.83
C PHE A 235 14.75 10.82 6.86
N CYS A 236 15.02 12.02 7.37
CA CYS A 236 14.09 13.16 7.46
C CYS A 236 14.90 14.46 7.58
N GLY A 237 14.26 15.62 7.45
CA GLY A 237 14.95 16.91 7.38
C GLY A 237 15.45 17.25 5.98
N ASP A 238 16.37 18.22 5.91
CA ASP A 238 16.98 18.69 4.67
C ASP A 238 18.36 18.04 4.43
N SER A 239 18.78 18.00 3.17
CA SER A 239 20.12 17.51 2.81
C SER A 239 21.26 18.49 3.15
N LEU A 240 20.94 19.74 3.54
CA LEU A 240 21.91 20.81 3.82
C LEU A 240 22.25 20.95 5.31
N ASN A 241 21.29 20.71 6.20
CA ASN A 241 21.39 20.81 7.66
C ASN A 241 20.83 19.54 8.32
N PRO A 242 21.48 18.38 8.15
CA PRO A 242 21.02 17.15 8.77
C PRO A 242 20.90 17.30 10.30
N PRO A 243 19.94 16.62 10.96
CA PRO A 243 19.76 16.72 12.41
C PRO A 243 21.10 16.50 13.13
N GLN A 244 21.45 17.41 14.05
CA GLN A 244 22.81 17.61 14.58
C GLN A 244 23.47 16.36 15.21
N ASN A 245 22.73 15.27 15.44
CA ASN A 245 23.23 14.02 16.01
C ASN A 245 23.35 12.85 15.02
N ARG A 246 23.41 13.09 13.70
CA ARG A 246 23.72 12.04 12.72
C ARG A 246 25.03 12.27 11.97
N PRO A 247 25.85 11.21 11.78
CA PRO A 247 27.06 11.31 10.97
C PRO A 247 26.71 11.79 9.55
N LYS A 248 27.43 12.81 9.05
CA LYS A 248 27.32 13.32 7.66
C LYS A 248 27.49 12.21 6.59
N SER A 249 28.08 11.07 6.95
CA SER A 249 28.23 9.88 6.09
C SER A 249 26.93 9.12 5.76
N HIS A 250 25.82 9.41 6.45
CA HIS A 250 24.50 8.82 6.16
C HIS A 250 23.67 9.66 5.16
N TRP A 251 24.25 10.71 4.59
CA TRP A 251 23.59 11.56 3.61
C TRP A 251 24.31 11.41 2.29
N GLY A 252 24.16 10.25 1.66
CA GLY A 252 25.01 9.90 0.53
C GLY A 252 24.71 8.51 -0.02
N ARG A 253 25.07 8.36 -1.30
CA ARG A 253 24.95 7.16 -2.14
C ARG A 253 25.09 5.85 -1.34
N TYR A 254 23.99 5.10 -1.24
CA TYR A 254 23.93 3.80 -0.58
C TYR A 254 24.17 2.70 -1.60
N ARG A 255 25.33 2.07 -1.52
CA ARG A 255 25.67 0.88 -2.28
C ARG A 255 25.90 -0.27 -1.30
N ARG A 256 25.00 -1.24 -1.30
CA ARG A 256 25.20 -2.56 -0.69
C ARG A 256 24.85 -3.60 -1.74
N ASN A 257 25.41 -4.80 -1.66
CA ASN A 257 25.06 -5.93 -2.54
C ASN A 257 23.59 -6.34 -2.30
N LEU A 258 22.69 -5.58 -2.90
CA LEU A 258 21.24 -5.72 -2.79
C LEU A 258 20.73 -6.20 -4.15
N HIS A 259 20.11 -7.37 -4.17
CA HIS A 259 19.32 -7.84 -5.31
C HIS A 259 17.87 -7.37 -5.22
N HIS A 260 17.38 -7.19 -3.98
CA HIS A 260 16.09 -6.61 -3.65
C HIS A 260 16.25 -5.50 -2.61
N ALA A 261 15.52 -4.40 -2.79
CA ALA A 261 15.45 -3.31 -1.82
C ALA A 261 14.01 -2.78 -1.71
N ASN A 262 13.65 -2.29 -0.53
CA ASN A 262 12.37 -1.61 -0.30
C ASN A 262 12.64 -0.18 0.15
N LEU A 263 12.13 0.79 -0.62
CA LEU A 263 12.16 2.20 -0.28
C LEU A 263 10.77 2.65 0.13
N SER A 264 10.70 3.39 1.22
CA SER A 264 9.50 3.42 2.05
C SER A 264 9.31 4.83 2.60
N SER A 265 8.21 5.52 2.30
CA SER A 265 7.91 6.81 2.92
C SER A 265 6.64 6.80 3.76
N SER A 266 6.65 7.64 4.79
CA SER A 266 5.48 8.02 5.58
C SER A 266 5.54 9.53 5.73
N LEU A 267 4.48 10.21 5.30
CA LEU A 267 4.36 11.66 5.32
C LEU A 267 3.05 12.01 6.00
N GLN A 268 3.09 12.61 7.19
CA GLN A 268 1.94 12.96 8.02
C GLN A 268 1.69 14.47 7.95
N SER A 269 0.46 14.92 8.21
CA SER A 269 0.20 16.36 8.42
C SER A 269 0.73 16.77 9.78
N SER A 270 1.70 17.67 9.81
CA SER A 270 2.08 18.37 11.05
C SER A 270 1.31 19.70 11.18
N PRO A 271 0.67 19.99 12.32
CA PRO A 271 0.10 21.30 12.59
C PRO A 271 1.23 22.25 13.02
N ARG A 272 1.92 22.85 12.05
CA ARG A 272 2.61 24.16 12.07
C ARG A 272 3.87 24.11 11.20
N LEU A 273 3.87 24.89 10.13
CA LEU A 273 4.90 25.92 9.99
C LEU A 273 4.18 27.26 10.06
N ASN A 274 4.45 28.01 11.13
CA ASN A 274 4.15 29.42 11.17
C ASN A 274 4.88 30.07 9.98
N PRO A 275 4.20 30.81 9.08
CA PRO A 275 4.86 31.44 7.92
C PRO A 275 6.04 32.35 8.29
N ASN A 276 6.15 32.73 9.57
CA ASN A 276 7.19 33.61 10.11
C ASN A 276 8.47 32.89 10.59
N GLN A 277 8.65 31.60 10.30
CA GLN A 277 9.90 30.85 10.58
C GLN A 277 10.68 30.46 9.31
N LEU A 278 10.29 31.00 8.14
CA LEU A 278 11.13 30.96 6.95
C LEU A 278 12.42 31.75 7.20
N ASN A 279 13.55 31.05 7.20
CA ASN A 279 14.88 31.66 7.20
C ASN A 279 14.97 32.67 6.04
N PRO A 280 15.29 33.96 6.27
CA PRO A 280 15.28 35.00 5.22
C PRO A 280 16.35 34.82 4.12
N HIS A 281 17.19 33.79 4.15
CA HIS A 281 18.41 33.73 3.34
C HIS A 281 18.34 33.02 1.98
N LEU A 282 17.16 32.88 1.36
CA LEU A 282 17.03 32.32 0.00
C LEU A 282 16.28 33.24 -0.99
N LYS A 283 16.43 34.55 -0.83
CA LYS A 283 16.27 35.50 -1.94
C LYS A 283 17.66 35.93 -2.38
N HIS A 284 17.96 35.74 -3.66
CA HIS A 284 19.25 35.92 -4.35
C HIS A 284 20.14 34.67 -4.38
N LEU A 285 19.87 33.83 -5.38
CA LEU A 285 20.83 33.34 -6.39
C LEU A 285 20.04 32.81 -7.59
#